data_AF-A0A915DRY3-F1
#
_entry.id   AF-A0A915DRY3-F1
#
_cell.length_a   1.000
_cell.length_b   1.000
_cell.length_c   1.000
_cell.angle_alpha   90.00
_cell.angle_beta   90.00
_cell.angle_gamma   90.00
#
_symmetry.space_group_name_H-M   'P 1'
#
loop_
_entity.id
_entity.type
_entity.pdbx_description
1 polymer ?
#
loop_
_entity_poly.entity_id
_entity_poly.type
_entity_poly.pdbx_seq_one_letter_code
_entity_poly.pdbx_strand_id
1 'polypeptide(L)'
;MAASRWPPVGMAASRECPTLHQIFVGVQEENQQVLRGHSSPVLVHCTNGAGRTGTYCLIDMAINRILKGVKELNIAGSLEYLRDQRMRMVENEEQYKFVFSCVAEEVSSLLKNLQH
;
A
#
# COMPACT_ATOMS: atom_id res chain seq x y z
N MET A 1 13.92 -2.10 3.47
CA MET A 1 14.53 -0.92 4.10
C MET A 1 13.46 -0.15 4.87
N ALA A 2 13.83 0.55 5.94
CA ALA A 2 12.90 1.05 6.96
C ALA A 2 11.93 2.10 6.39
N ALA A 3 10.65 1.94 6.70
CA ALA A 3 9.59 2.93 6.49
C ALA A 3 9.77 4.15 7.43
N SER A 4 10.96 4.74 7.45
CA SER A 4 11.33 5.92 8.26
C SER A 4 10.53 7.17 7.91
N ARG A 5 9.77 7.12 6.80
CA ARG A 5 8.87 8.19 6.35
C ARG A 5 7.39 7.91 6.60
N TRP A 6 7.02 6.76 7.17
CA TRP A 6 5.62 6.52 7.55
C TRP A 6 5.31 7.28 8.84
N PRO A 7 4.32 8.19 8.86
CA PRO A 7 4.07 9.03 10.03
C PRO A 7 3.75 8.18 11.26
N PRO A 8 4.34 8.46 12.44
CA PRO A 8 3.94 7.84 13.69
C PRO A 8 2.50 8.29 14.05
N VAL A 9 1.78 7.40 14.75
CA VAL A 9 0.34 7.44 15.10
C VAL A 9 -0.30 8.84 15.13
N GLY A 10 -1.44 8.97 14.44
CA GLY A 10 -2.15 10.22 14.19
C GLY A 10 -1.76 10.77 12.82
N MET A 11 -2.65 10.62 11.83
CA MET A 11 -2.42 11.00 10.43
C MET A 11 -2.04 12.49 10.34
N ALA A 12 -0.74 12.79 10.45
CA ALA A 12 -0.23 14.15 10.38
C ALA A 12 -0.29 14.62 8.92
N ALA A 13 -1.22 15.54 8.70
CA ALA A 13 -1.46 16.30 7.50
C ALA A 13 -0.36 17.35 7.25
N SER A 14 0.89 16.93 7.00
CA SER A 14 1.96 17.87 6.61
C SER A 14 2.31 17.72 5.13
N ARG A 15 2.07 18.79 4.38
CA ARG A 15 2.33 18.96 2.94
C ARG A 15 3.81 18.87 2.53
N GLU A 16 4.71 18.67 3.50
CA GLU A 16 6.17 18.62 3.33
C GLU A 16 6.73 17.19 3.37
N CYS A 17 5.91 16.19 3.71
CA CYS A 17 6.31 14.80 3.56
C CYS A 17 6.13 14.40 2.09
N PRO A 18 7.14 13.83 1.42
CA PRO A 18 6.97 13.26 0.09
C PRO A 18 5.74 12.34 0.14
N THR A 19 4.77 12.58 -0.74
CA THR A 19 3.45 11.92 -0.68
C THR A 19 3.65 10.42 -0.50
N LEU A 20 2.84 9.77 0.33
CA LEU A 20 3.00 8.35 0.63
C LEU A 20 2.98 7.46 -0.64
N HIS A 21 2.42 7.97 -1.75
CA HIS A 21 2.66 7.50 -3.12
C HIS A 21 4.15 7.34 -3.47
N GLN A 22 5.00 8.35 -3.25
CA GLN A 22 6.44 8.26 -3.50
C GLN A 22 7.14 7.21 -2.63
N ILE A 23 6.67 7.00 -1.39
CA ILE A 23 7.20 5.96 -0.52
C ILE A 23 6.78 4.57 -1.03
N PHE A 24 5.52 4.42 -1.44
CA PHE A 24 5.01 3.17 -1.99
C PHE A 24 5.67 2.82 -3.33
N VAL A 25 5.68 3.75 -4.28
CA VAL A 25 6.33 3.61 -5.60
C VAL A 25 7.81 3.33 -5.43
N GLY A 26 8.51 4.06 -4.56
CA GLY A 26 9.93 3.80 -4.29
C GLY A 26 10.18 2.39 -3.78
N VAL A 27 9.38 1.91 -2.82
CA VAL A 27 9.50 0.52 -2.32
C VAL A 27 9.12 -0.50 -3.40
N GLN A 28 8.13 -0.22 -4.25
CA GLN A 28 7.71 -1.11 -5.33
C GLN A 28 8.76 -1.21 -6.45
N GLU A 29 9.31 -0.09 -6.90
CA GLU A 29 10.39 -0.01 -7.90
C GLU A 29 11.65 -0.72 -7.40
N GLU A 30 12.06 -0.46 -6.14
CA GLU A 30 13.18 -1.16 -5.52
C GLU A 30 12.93 -2.67 -5.45
N ASN A 31 11.73 -3.09 -5.02
CA ASN A 31 11.38 -4.52 -4.98
C ASN A 31 11.43 -5.17 -6.37
N GLN A 32 10.91 -4.50 -7.41
CA GLN A 32 10.99 -5.01 -8.78
C GLN A 32 12.43 -5.09 -9.29
N GLN A 33 13.32 -4.18 -8.87
CA GLN A 33 14.74 -4.22 -9.23
C GLN A 33 15.52 -5.30 -8.49
N VAL A 34 15.24 -5.49 -7.20
CA VAL A 34 15.97 -6.43 -6.33
C VAL A 34 15.51 -7.88 -6.54
N LEU A 35 14.23 -8.08 -6.87
CA LEU A 35 13.63 -9.42 -7.04
C LEU A 35 13.63 -9.92 -8.50
N ARG A 36 14.39 -9.29 -9.42
CA ARG A 36 14.46 -9.63 -10.85
C ARG A 36 14.61 -11.15 -11.08
N GLY A 37 13.49 -11.83 -11.30
CA GLY A 37 13.41 -13.26 -11.63
C GLY A 37 13.38 -14.25 -10.46
N HIS A 38 13.40 -13.80 -9.19
CA HIS A 38 13.29 -14.69 -8.03
C HIS A 38 11.94 -14.50 -7.33
N SER A 39 11.16 -15.58 -7.22
CA SER A 39 9.84 -15.60 -6.56
C SER A 39 9.97 -15.66 -5.03
N SER A 40 10.76 -14.76 -4.45
CA SER A 40 10.94 -14.67 -3.00
C SER A 40 9.88 -13.76 -2.37
N PRO A 41 9.31 -14.14 -1.22
CA PRO A 41 8.33 -13.29 -0.53
C PRO A 41 8.98 -12.01 0.00
N VAL A 42 8.23 -10.90 -0.03
CA VAL A 42 8.66 -9.62 0.55
C VAL A 42 8.32 -9.59 2.05
N LEU A 43 9.32 -9.34 2.90
CA LEU A 43 9.10 -9.13 4.33
C LEU A 43 8.63 -7.70 4.60
N VAL A 44 7.40 -7.57 5.10
CA VAL A 44 6.84 -6.29 5.55
C VAL A 44 6.57 -6.36 7.05
N HIS A 45 7.12 -5.42 7.82
CA HIS A 45 6.87 -5.33 9.26
C HIS A 45 6.72 -3.89 9.73
N CYS A 46 6.08 -3.72 10.89
CA CYS A 46 6.04 -2.48 11.63
C CYS A 46 6.40 -2.76 13.10
N THR A 47 5.62 -2.29 14.07
CA THR A 47 5.84 -2.59 15.49
C THR A 47 5.22 -3.93 15.89
N ASN A 48 3.94 -4.14 15.57
CA ASN A 48 3.18 -5.35 15.86
C ASN A 48 2.92 -6.22 14.61
N GLY A 49 3.31 -5.72 13.43
CA GLY A 49 3.09 -6.40 12.15
C GLY A 49 1.62 -6.52 11.76
N ALA A 50 0.74 -5.60 12.21
CA ALA A 50 -0.70 -5.66 11.97
C ALA A 50 -1.24 -4.37 11.32
N GLY A 51 -1.17 -3.22 11.99
CA GLY A 51 -1.76 -1.98 11.50
C GLY A 51 -1.11 -1.46 10.20
N ARG A 52 0.09 -0.86 10.33
CA ARG A 52 0.83 -0.31 9.17
C ARG A 52 1.20 -1.39 8.15
N THR A 53 1.59 -2.57 8.62
CA THR A 53 1.89 -3.71 7.75
C THR A 53 0.67 -4.11 6.92
N GLY A 54 -0.49 -4.30 7.54
CA GLY A 54 -1.71 -4.63 6.81
C GLY A 54 -2.19 -3.52 5.90
N THR A 55 -1.99 -2.26 6.30
CA THR A 55 -2.29 -1.09 5.44
C THR A 55 -1.47 -1.13 4.16
N TYR A 56 -0.15 -1.33 4.30
CA TYR A 56 0.74 -1.44 3.15
C TYR A 56 0.40 -2.65 2.26
N CYS A 57 0.22 -3.83 2.84
CA CYS A 57 -0.13 -5.04 2.09
C CYS A 57 -1.47 -4.89 1.34
N LEU A 58 -2.46 -4.23 1.95
CA LEU A 58 -3.76 -4.01 1.31
C LEU A 58 -3.66 -3.04 0.12
N ILE A 59 -2.88 -1.96 0.26
CA ILE A 59 -2.59 -1.02 -0.83
C ILE A 59 -1.87 -1.74 -1.97
N ASP A 60 -0.83 -2.52 -1.65
CA ASP A 60 -0.06 -3.28 -2.63
C ASP A 60 -0.95 -4.28 -3.40
N MET A 61 -1.79 -5.03 -2.70
CA MET A 61 -2.75 -5.95 -3.33
C MET A 61 -3.73 -5.22 -4.26
N ALA A 62 -4.23 -4.04 -3.86
CA ALA A 62 -5.18 -3.27 -4.65
C ALA A 62 -4.52 -2.72 -5.92
N ILE A 63 -3.36 -2.07 -5.80
CA ILE A 63 -2.62 -1.50 -6.93
C ILE A 63 -2.17 -2.61 -7.88
N ASN A 64 -1.63 -3.72 -7.38
CA ASN A 64 -1.24 -4.85 -8.23
C ASN A 64 -2.42 -5.45 -9.00
N ARG A 65 -3.65 -5.40 -8.48
CA ARG A 65 -4.85 -5.79 -9.22
C ARG A 65 -5.20 -4.78 -10.31
N ILE A 66 -5.12 -3.49 -10.02
CA ILE A 66 -5.32 -2.42 -11.02
C ILE A 66 -4.33 -2.58 -12.19
N LEU A 67 -3.05 -2.75 -11.88
CA LEU A 67 -1.99 -2.92 -12.89
C LEU A 67 -2.17 -4.18 -13.74
N LYS A 68 -2.81 -5.23 -13.19
CA LYS A 68 -3.21 -6.44 -13.92
C LYS A 68 -4.49 -6.28 -14.74
N GLY A 69 -5.09 -5.09 -14.77
CA GLY A 69 -6.30 -4.78 -15.54
C GLY A 69 -7.62 -5.16 -14.87
N VAL A 70 -7.62 -5.43 -13.56
CA VAL A 70 -8.87 -5.70 -12.82
C VAL A 70 -9.69 -4.41 -12.75
N LYS A 71 -10.95 -4.47 -13.23
CA LYS A 71 -11.84 -3.30 -13.32
C LYS A 71 -12.60 -2.99 -12.03
N GLU A 72 -12.85 -4.00 -11.20
CA GLU A 72 -13.62 -3.86 -9.96
C GLU A 72 -12.78 -4.32 -8.77
N LEU A 73 -12.64 -3.46 -7.77
CA LEU A 73 -11.89 -3.75 -6.55
C LEU A 73 -12.84 -3.90 -5.37
N ASN A 74 -12.88 -5.09 -4.79
CA ASN A 74 -13.49 -5.30 -3.47
C ASN A 74 -12.40 -5.14 -2.38
N ILE A 75 -12.18 -3.91 -1.91
CA ILE A 75 -11.17 -3.60 -0.89
C ILE A 75 -11.56 -4.22 0.46
N ALA A 76 -12.85 -4.23 0.81
CA ALA A 76 -13.35 -4.83 2.04
C ALA A 76 -13.09 -6.35 2.07
N GLY A 77 -13.46 -7.06 1.01
CA GLY A 77 -13.17 -8.50 0.88
C GLY A 77 -11.67 -8.81 0.83
N SER A 78 -10.86 -7.88 0.32
CA SER A 78 -9.40 -8.01 0.36
C SER A 78 -8.83 -7.84 1.76
N LEU A 79 -9.43 -6.96 2.57
CA LEU A 79 -9.09 -6.81 3.97
C LEU A 79 -9.52 -8.04 4.79
N GLU A 80 -10.70 -8.58 4.54
CA GLU A 80 -11.16 -9.84 5.16
C GLU A 80 -10.20 -10.98 4.83
N TYR A 81 -9.82 -11.13 3.56
CA TYR A 81 -8.81 -12.09 3.14
C TYR A 81 -7.46 -11.92 3.87
N LEU A 82 -6.99 -10.68 4.06
CA LEU A 82 -5.77 -10.43 4.86
C LEU A 82 -5.96 -10.82 6.33
N ARG A 83 -7.14 -10.57 6.89
CA ARG A 83 -7.46 -10.90 8.28
C ARG A 83 -7.60 -12.40 8.52
N ASP A 84 -7.97 -13.17 7.51
CA ASP A 84 -7.95 -14.64 7.54
C ASP A 84 -6.52 -15.19 7.62
N GLN A 85 -5.55 -14.52 7.00
CA GLN A 85 -4.13 -14.92 7.05
C GLN A 85 -3.43 -14.44 8.33
N ARG A 86 -3.76 -13.24 8.80
CA ARG A 86 -3.25 -12.68 10.05
C ARG A 86 -4.29 -11.77 10.68
N MET A 87 -4.72 -12.12 11.89
CA MET A 87 -5.71 -11.33 12.61
C MET A 87 -5.26 -9.87 12.82
N ARG A 88 -6.22 -8.96 12.90
CA ARG A 88 -6.03 -7.51 13.17
C ARG A 88 -5.24 -6.74 12.11
N MET A 89 -5.05 -7.28 10.91
CA MET A 89 -4.54 -6.50 9.78
C MET A 89 -5.43 -5.28 9.53
N VAL A 90 -4.80 -4.10 9.39
CA VAL A 90 -5.47 -2.77 9.41
C VAL A 90 -6.27 -2.58 10.71
N GLU A 91 -5.68 -1.87 11.67
CA GLU A 91 -6.17 -1.85 13.05
C GLU A 91 -7.24 -0.80 13.32
N ASN A 92 -7.29 0.27 12.54
CA ASN A 92 -8.22 1.37 12.77
C ASN A 92 -8.81 1.93 11.47
N GLU A 93 -9.88 2.71 11.62
CA GLU A 93 -10.62 3.31 10.51
C GLU A 93 -9.77 4.30 9.71
N GLU A 94 -8.88 5.05 10.38
CA GLU A 94 -7.94 5.98 9.75
C GLU A 94 -7.03 5.27 8.73
N GLN A 95 -6.43 4.14 9.12
CA GLN A 95 -5.64 3.30 8.23
C GLN A 95 -6.48 2.77 7.07
N TYR A 96 -7.72 2.39 7.32
CA TYR A 96 -8.60 1.90 6.26
C TYR A 96 -8.99 3.00 5.27
N LYS A 97 -9.36 4.21 5.74
CA LYS A 97 -9.59 5.39 4.89
C LYS A 97 -8.36 5.74 4.08
N PHE A 98 -7.20 5.67 4.72
CA PHE A 98 -5.93 5.97 4.09
C PHE A 98 -5.63 5.06 2.89
N VAL A 99 -6.02 3.77 2.94
CA VAL A 99 -5.91 2.86 1.79
C VAL A 99 -6.65 3.41 0.57
N PHE A 100 -7.87 3.91 0.73
CA PHE A 100 -8.64 4.48 -0.38
C PHE A 100 -7.99 5.73 -0.95
N SER A 101 -7.47 6.62 -0.10
CA SER A 101 -6.75 7.82 -0.55
C SER A 101 -5.55 7.46 -1.42
N CYS A 102 -4.72 6.50 -0.98
CA CYS A 102 -3.56 6.06 -1.76
C CYS A 102 -3.96 5.40 -3.09
N VAL A 103 -4.96 4.53 -3.08
CA VAL A 103 -5.44 3.86 -4.31
C VAL A 103 -6.00 4.88 -5.31
N ALA A 104 -6.77 5.88 -4.83
CA ALA A 104 -7.33 6.92 -5.69
C ALA A 104 -6.25 7.82 -6.30
N GLU A 105 -5.23 8.20 -5.51
CA GLU A 105 -4.07 8.94 -6.00
C GLU A 105 -3.30 8.15 -7.07
N GLU A 106 -3.06 6.86 -6.83
CA GLU A 106 -2.35 5.99 -7.79
C GLU A 106 -3.09 5.89 -9.11
N VAL A 107 -4.40 5.62 -9.07
CA VAL A 107 -5.24 5.56 -10.26
C VAL A 107 -5.22 6.89 -11.01
N SER A 108 -5.29 8.01 -10.29
CA SER A 108 -5.20 9.35 -10.88
C SER A 108 -3.85 9.60 -11.55
N SER A 109 -2.75 9.10 -10.97
CA SER A 109 -1.41 9.19 -11.55
C SER A 109 -1.29 8.35 -12.83
N LEU A 110 -1.75 7.10 -12.79
CA LEU A 110 -1.76 6.20 -13.95
C LEU A 110 -2.57 6.79 -15.11
N LEU A 111 -3.74 7.38 -14.84
CA LEU A 111 -4.57 8.01 -15.87
C LEU A 111 -3.89 9.22 -16.51
N LYS A 112 -3.16 10.05 -15.74
CA LYS A 112 -2.40 11.18 -16.29
C LYS A 112 -1.28 10.72 -17.21
N ASN A 113 -0.60 9.63 -16.86
CA ASN A 113 0.49 9.07 -17.66
C ASN A 113 0.00 8.45 -18.98
N LEU A 114 -1.29 8.12 -19.10
CA LEU A 114 -1.89 7.64 -20.35
C LEU A 114 -2.35 8.77 -21.29
N GLN A 115 -2.42 10.02 -20.81
CA GLN A 115 -2.85 11.17 -21.60
C GLN A 115 -1.71 11.84 -22.38
N HIS A 116 -0.48 11.32 -22.25
CA HIS A 116 0.71 11.67 -23.02
C HIS A 116 1.22 10.44 -23.77
#